data_AF-A0A3C1G181-F1
#
_entry.id   AF-A0A3C1G181-F1
#
_cell.length_a   1.000
_cell.length_b   1.000
_cell.length_c   1.000
_cell.angle_alpha   90.00
_cell.angle_beta   90.00
_cell.angle_gamma   90.00
#
_symmetry.space_group_name_H-M   'P 1'
#
loop_
_entity.id
_entity.type
_entity.pdbx_description
1 polymer ?
#
loop_
_entity_poly.entity_id
_entity_poly.type
_entity_poly.pdbx_seq_one_letter_code
_entity_poly.pdbx_strand_id
1 'polypeptide(L)' 'MPYRDWLFRISDILDAVAAAQKYTIGMEFEGFVADRKTVDAVIRNFIIIGEAASHIHRRLFLF' A
#
# COMPACT_ATOMS: atom_id res chain seq x y z
N MET A 1 -1.81 -23.65 -2.88
CA MET A 1 -2.51 -23.61 -1.56
C MET A 1 -3.17 -22.24 -1.41
N PRO A 2 -4.44 -22.08 -1.79
CA PRO A 2 -5.01 -20.75 -1.99
C PRO A 2 -5.33 -19.99 -0.69
N TYR A 3 -5.35 -20.65 0.49
CA TYR A 3 -5.58 -19.97 1.79
C TYR A 3 -4.39 -19.09 2.25
N ARG A 4 -3.18 -19.34 1.75
CA ARG A 4 -2.01 -18.50 2.06
C ARG A 4 -1.98 -17.21 1.24
N ASP A 5 -2.52 -17.23 0.02
CA ASP A 5 -2.36 -16.12 -0.94
C ASP A 5 -3.02 -14.81 -0.50
N TRP A 6 -4.17 -14.85 0.20
CA TRP A 6 -4.84 -13.63 0.65
C TRP A 6 -4.17 -13.01 1.89
N LEU A 7 -3.57 -13.83 2.76
CA LEU A 7 -2.78 -13.36 3.90
C LEU A 7 -1.52 -12.63 3.42
N PHE A 8 -0.84 -13.15 2.39
CA PHE A 8 0.30 -12.45 1.77
C PHE A 8 -0.11 -11.08 1.22
N ARG A 9 -1.26 -11.01 0.54
CA ARG A 9 -1.77 -9.73 0.01
C ARG A 9 -2.10 -8.72 1.12
N ILE A 10 -2.65 -9.17 2.24
CA ILE A 10 -2.86 -8.30 3.40
C ILE A 10 -1.53 -7.84 3.98
N SER A 11 -0.52 -8.71 4.04
CA SER A 11 0.84 -8.32 4.46
C SER A 11 1.41 -7.23 3.55
N ASP A 12 1.31 -7.39 2.21
CA ASP A 12 1.80 -6.40 1.25
C ASP A 12 1.13 -5.03 1.45
N ILE A 13 -0.17 -5.02 1.73
CA ILE A 13 -0.93 -3.80 2.04
C ILE A 13 -0.41 -3.16 3.33
N LEU A 14 -0.25 -3.94 4.40
CA LEU A 14 0.21 -3.44 5.69
C LEU A 14 1.63 -2.89 5.61
N ASP A 15 2.53 -3.59 4.90
CA ASP A 15 3.90 -3.17 4.69
C ASP A 15 3.97 -1.86 3.88
N ALA A 16 3.14 -1.74 2.84
CA ALA A 16 3.06 -0.51 2.04
C ALA A 16 2.49 0.69 2.84
N VAL A 17 1.47 0.45 3.68
CA VAL A 17 0.93 1.49 4.58
C VAL A 17 2.00 1.94 5.58
N ALA A 18 2.69 1.00 6.23
CA ALA A 18 3.74 1.32 7.20
C ALA A 18 4.90 2.09 6.55
N ALA A 19 5.29 1.72 5.33
CA ALA A 19 6.31 2.44 4.56
C ALA A 19 5.86 3.88 4.23
N ALA A 20 4.64 4.07 3.74
CA ALA A 20 4.10 5.39 3.45
C ALA A 20 4.07 6.29 4.69
N GLN A 21 3.62 5.77 5.84
CA GLN A 21 3.62 6.49 7.11
C GLN A 21 5.04 6.84 7.57
N LYS A 22 6.00 5.93 7.39
CA LYS A 22 7.39 6.17 7.76
C LYS A 22 8.04 7.27 6.90
N TYR A 23 7.67 7.37 5.62
CA TYR A 23 8.20 8.42 4.75
C TYR A 23 7.64 9.80 5.09
N THR A 24 6.41 9.88 5.61
CA THR A 24 5.75 11.15 5.91
C THR A 24 5.82 11.56 7.39
N ILE A 25 6.43 10.74 8.26
CA ILE A 25 6.48 11.01 9.69
C ILE A 25 7.23 12.33 9.99
N GLY A 26 6.57 13.23 10.72
CA GLY A 26 7.12 14.54 11.06
C GLY A 26 7.25 15.51 9.89
N MET A 27 6.69 15.19 8.71
CA MET A 27 6.59 16.13 7.59
C MET A 27 5.31 16.95 7.70
N GLU A 28 5.46 18.27 7.58
CA GLU A 28 4.33 19.15 7.27
C GLU A 28 3.91 19.00 5.80
N PHE A 29 2.68 19.39 5.48
CA PHE A 29 2.12 19.21 4.14
C PHE A 29 2.93 19.92 3.06
N GLU A 30 3.36 21.16 3.30
CA GLU A 30 4.18 21.94 2.36
C GLU A 30 5.53 21.25 2.11
N GLY A 31 6.13 20.68 3.16
CA GLY A 31 7.37 19.92 3.07
C GLY A 31 7.20 18.63 2.26
N PHE A 32 6.08 17.93 2.45
CA PHE A 32 5.74 16.75 1.67
C PHE A 32 5.57 17.08 0.18
N VAL A 33 4.79 18.11 -0.16
CA VAL A 33 4.51 18.47 -1.56
C VAL A 33 5.77 18.97 -2.28
N ALA A 34 6.69 19.63 -1.57
CA ALA A 34 7.95 20.10 -2.13
C ALA A 34 8.99 18.97 -2.34
N ASP A 35 8.91 17.87 -1.58
CA ASP A 35 9.81 16.73 -1.72
C ASP A 35 9.26 15.70 -2.73
N ARG A 36 9.62 15.89 -4.00
CA ARG A 36 9.19 15.01 -5.10
C ARG A 36 9.54 13.54 -4.86
N LYS A 37 10.68 13.24 -4.25
CA LYS A 37 11.13 11.88 -3.99
C LYS A 37 10.18 11.18 -3.01
N THR A 38 9.79 11.89 -1.95
CA THR A 38 8.87 11.35 -0.95
C THR A 38 7.46 11.19 -1.52
N VAL A 39 7.00 12.13 -2.35
CA VAL A 39 5.73 12.00 -3.09
C VAL A 39 5.73 10.75 -3.97
N ASP A 40 6.77 10.55 -4.78
CA ASP A 40 6.87 9.39 -5.68
C ASP A 40 6.93 8.06 -4.87
N ALA A 41 7.60 8.06 -3.71
CA ALA A 41 7.64 6.91 -2.82
C ALA A 41 6.27 6.59 -2.21
N VAL A 42 5.48 7.59 -1.80
CA VAL A 42 4.12 7.41 -1.28
C VAL A 42 3.17 6.91 -2.38
N ILE A 43 3.24 7.49 -3.59
CA ILE A 43 2.46 7.04 -4.75
C ILE A 43 2.76 5.57 -5.06
N ARG A 44 4.03 5.15 -5.03
CA ARG A 44 4.40 3.75 -5.25
C ARG A 44 3.74 2.81 -4.23
N ASN A 45 3.67 3.19 -2.96
CA ASN A 45 3.00 2.38 -1.94
C ASN A 45 1.49 2.30 -2.21
N PHE A 46 0.84 3.38 -2.66
CA PHE A 46 -0.57 3.32 -3.05
C PHE A 46 -0.83 2.39 -4.23
N ILE A 47 0.08 2.31 -5.20
CA ILE A 47 -0.02 1.35 -6.32
C ILE A 47 0.01 -0.10 -5.80
N ILE A 48 0.95 -0.42 -4.89
CA ILE A 48 1.07 -1.75 -4.28
C ILE A 48 -0.22 -2.12 -3.52
N ILE A 49 -0.75 -1.18 -2.73
CA ILE A 49 -2.02 -1.38 -2.00
C ILE A 49 -3.17 -1.67 -2.97
N GLY A 50 -3.30 -0.87 -4.04
CA GLY A 50 -4.35 -1.04 -5.04
C GLY A 50 -4.26 -2.38 -5.78
N GLU A 51 -3.05 -2.79 -6.17
CA GLU A 51 -2.80 -4.10 -6.79
C GLU A 51 -3.21 -5.23 -5.85
N ALA A 52 -2.68 -5.25 -4.63
CA ALA A 52 -2.98 -6.28 -3.64
C ALA A 52 -4.50 -6.36 -3.34
N ALA A 53 -5.16 -5.20 -3.17
CA ALA A 53 -6.60 -5.11 -2.90
C ALA A 53 -7.48 -5.64 -4.05
N SER A 54 -7.12 -5.34 -5.31
CA SER A 54 -7.87 -5.78 -6.50
C SER A 54 -8.01 -7.31 -6.60
N HIS A 55 -7.07 -8.03 -6.01
CA HIS A 55 -7.03 -9.48 -6.06
C HIS A 55 -7.66 -10.17 -4.86
N ILE A 56 -7.93 -9.46 -3.76
CA ILE A 56 -8.71 -9.98 -2.62
C ILE A 56 -10.15 -10.26 -3.07
N HIS A 57 -10.70 -9.40 -3.95
CA HIS A 57 -12.08 -9.50 -4.44
C HIS A 57 -12.37 -10.73 -5.30
N ARG A 58 -11.37 -11.28 -6.02
CA ARG A 58 -11.57 -12.42 -6.94
C ARG A 58 -12.05 -13.70 -6.25
N ARG A 59 -12.02 -13.76 -4.92
CA ARG A 59 -12.41 -14.94 -4.13
C ARG A 59 -13.72 -14.80 -3.36
N LEU A 60 -14.28 -13.60 -3.25
CA LEU A 60 -15.53 -13.37 -2.50
C LEU A 60 -16.80 -13.73 -3.31
N PHE A 61 -16.69 -14.00 -4.61
CA PHE A 61 -17.80 -14.31 -5.51
C PHE A 61 -17.94 -15.81 -5.89
N LEU A 62 -17.29 -16.71 -5.15
CA LEU A 62 -17.41 -18.17 -5.34
C LEU A 62 -18.20 -18.83 -4.19
N PHE A 63 -19.37 -18.29 -3.89
CA PHE A 63 -20.42 -18.96 -3.12
C PHE A 63 -21.70 -19.02 -3.95
#